data_AF-A0A6G7XIY1-F1
#
_entry.id   AF-A0A6G7XIY1-F1
#
_cell.length_a   1.000
_cell.length_b   1.000
_cell.length_c   1.000
_cell.angle_alpha   90.00
_cell.angle_beta   90.00
_cell.angle_gamma   90.00
#
_symmetry.space_group_name_H-M   'P 1'
#
loop_
_entity.id
_entity.type
_entity.pdbx_description
1 polymer ?
#
loop_
_entity_poly.entity_id
_entity_poly.type
_entity_poly.pdbx_seq_one_letter_code
_entity_poly.pdbx_strand_id
1 'polypeptide(L)'
;MTEPQDPQQPESTQPIQPPQPIQPQPIQPPQYAPPADVPQYAQPSQPQYAQPVQPQYAQQPMPPQYNGYPGQYGAPQPPKKGLSAGAIVGIVAGAVVLLMFVVFGGLIAFGAFVSSVSGSSGSSDYAGEEPLGSPGDIVEEYLNALADGDAATARDIVGETSSNSMLSDEVLKKSLELAPMTNISVDEDSIQKDYDEATVSASFDLGDKTITRDFTVWNNYDGEWELSDGLVDVSLSSFKSLGPIFNGVKITDDYVMVFPGTYEVDMSVEAFTIDSDSNRVTLADDSGYSSDNNFTPVLTEKASKLFTELVSNSLKECLALNTLKTPCGNNVDAKLADGSTVADGDIKRTLTTEGVADLQALKPRPDWQVPTSVSAPALVDIDVSLTNENDKRSRWMFGGRLLTPTVDFAAENPTVTWKK
;
A
#
# COMPACT_ATOMS: atom_id res chain seq x y z
N MET A 1 -79.10 -6.75 70.63
CA MET A 1 -80.15 -6.92 69.61
C MET A 1 -80.26 -5.60 68.88
N THR A 2 -79.98 -5.63 67.57
CA THR A 2 -79.96 -4.61 66.49
C THR A 2 -78.60 -4.72 65.78
N GLU A 3 -78.41 -4.69 64.47
CA GLU A 3 -79.18 -4.82 63.22
C GLU A 3 -78.07 -4.81 62.12
N PRO A 4 -78.18 -5.51 60.97
CA PRO A 4 -77.04 -5.77 60.07
C PRO A 4 -76.77 -4.61 59.10
N GLN A 5 -75.53 -4.49 58.60
CA GLN A 5 -75.17 -3.58 57.50
C GLN A 5 -74.69 -4.34 56.26
N ASP A 6 -75.25 -3.88 55.13
CA ASP A 6 -75.12 -4.28 53.73
C ASP A 6 -73.68 -4.27 53.18
N PRO A 7 -73.38 -5.04 52.12
CA PRO A 7 -72.09 -5.02 51.45
C PRO A 7 -71.99 -3.86 50.44
N GLN A 8 -70.99 -3.00 50.59
CA GLN A 8 -70.70 -1.96 49.59
C GLN A 8 -69.89 -2.50 48.41
N GLN A 9 -70.38 -2.11 47.23
CA GLN A 9 -69.90 -2.35 45.87
C GLN A 9 -68.55 -1.66 45.59
N PRO A 10 -67.74 -2.12 44.60
CA PRO A 10 -66.35 -1.67 44.41
C PRO A 10 -66.25 -0.25 43.83
N GLU A 11 -65.37 0.57 44.39
CA GLU A 11 -64.98 1.88 43.85
C GLU A 11 -64.12 1.75 42.58
N SER A 12 -64.42 2.61 41.62
CA SER A 12 -63.77 2.73 40.32
C SER A 12 -62.34 3.27 40.42
N THR A 13 -61.40 2.55 39.82
CA THR A 13 -60.01 2.94 39.59
C THR A 13 -59.90 4.15 38.65
N GLN A 14 -59.30 5.24 39.12
CA GLN A 14 -58.82 6.32 38.24
C GLN A 14 -57.47 5.92 37.59
N PRO A 15 -57.21 6.26 36.31
CA PRO A 15 -55.94 5.96 35.66
C PRO A 15 -54.81 6.87 36.17
N ILE A 16 -53.68 6.25 36.53
CA ILE A 16 -52.43 6.91 36.91
C ILE A 16 -51.78 7.50 35.64
N GLN A 17 -51.52 8.81 35.62
CA GLN A 17 -50.71 9.45 34.59
C GLN A 17 -49.23 9.04 34.73
N PRO A 18 -48.52 8.71 33.63
CA PRO A 18 -47.09 8.42 33.69
C PRO A 18 -46.27 9.70 33.95
N PRO A 19 -45.15 9.61 34.72
CA PRO A 19 -44.31 10.76 35.01
C PRO A 19 -43.59 11.28 33.76
N GLN A 20 -43.51 12.60 33.65
CA GLN A 20 -42.79 13.32 32.58
C GLN A 20 -41.27 13.07 32.67
N PRO A 21 -40.56 12.89 31.54
CA PRO A 21 -39.11 12.71 31.55
C PRO A 21 -38.36 14.00 31.91
N ILE A 22 -37.36 13.87 32.77
CA ILE A 22 -36.47 14.95 33.21
C ILE A 22 -35.48 15.27 32.10
N GLN A 23 -35.45 16.52 31.61
CA GLN A 23 -34.42 16.98 30.67
C GLN A 23 -33.06 17.18 31.38
N PRO A 24 -31.94 16.70 30.82
CA PRO A 24 -30.61 16.96 31.37
C PRO A 24 -30.21 18.43 31.18
N GLN A 25 -29.65 19.06 32.22
CA GLN A 25 -29.05 20.39 32.11
C GLN A 25 -27.68 20.33 31.41
N PRO A 26 -27.31 21.34 30.60
CA PRO A 26 -26.02 21.38 29.91
C PRO A 26 -24.86 21.59 30.89
N ILE A 27 -23.84 20.74 30.77
CA ILE A 27 -22.59 20.79 31.54
C ILE A 27 -21.70 21.88 30.94
N GLN A 28 -21.30 22.88 31.74
CA GLN A 28 -20.32 23.88 31.31
C GLN A 28 -18.89 23.28 31.30
N PRO A 29 -18.07 23.53 30.26
CA PRO A 29 -16.70 23.06 30.20
C PRO A 29 -15.80 23.80 31.21
N PRO A 30 -14.80 23.13 31.82
CA PRO A 30 -13.89 23.76 32.78
C PRO A 30 -12.97 24.78 32.11
N GLN A 31 -12.82 25.96 32.73
CA GLN A 31 -11.83 26.97 32.37
C GLN A 31 -10.42 26.46 32.64
N TYR A 32 -9.57 26.49 31.61
CA TYR A 32 -8.15 26.15 31.70
C TYR A 32 -7.38 27.32 32.34
N ALA A 33 -6.66 27.05 33.43
CA ALA A 33 -5.68 27.96 34.00
C ALA A 33 -4.34 27.81 33.24
N PRO A 34 -3.61 28.90 32.94
CA PRO A 34 -2.31 28.81 32.28
C PRO A 34 -1.26 28.20 33.23
N PRO A 35 -0.34 27.34 32.75
CA PRO A 35 0.73 26.80 33.57
C PRO A 35 1.74 27.87 33.99
N ALA A 36 2.16 27.81 35.25
CA ALA A 36 3.23 28.61 35.83
C ALA A 36 4.62 28.18 35.31
N ASP A 37 5.54 29.14 35.35
CA ASP A 37 6.91 29.12 34.83
C ASP A 37 7.71 27.83 35.12
N VAL A 38 8.25 27.23 34.05
CA VAL A 38 9.28 26.18 34.10
C VAL A 38 10.69 26.81 34.06
N PRO A 39 11.64 26.40 34.91
CA PRO A 39 13.00 26.91 34.87
C PRO A 39 13.74 26.51 33.59
N GLN A 40 14.36 27.51 32.95
CA GLN A 40 15.15 27.40 31.72
C GLN A 40 16.44 26.60 31.98
N TYR A 41 16.50 25.35 31.50
CA TYR A 41 17.74 24.58 31.46
C TYR A 41 18.59 25.02 30.26
N ALA A 42 19.87 25.32 30.54
CA ALA A 42 20.85 25.76 29.56
C ALA A 42 21.11 24.69 28.47
N GLN A 43 21.12 25.13 27.21
CA GLN A 43 21.54 24.30 26.07
C GLN A 43 23.02 23.92 26.18
N PRO A 44 23.38 22.63 25.98
CA PRO A 44 24.74 22.25 25.63
C PRO A 44 25.03 22.63 24.16
N SER A 45 26.17 23.26 23.94
CA SER A 45 26.73 23.58 22.62
C SER A 45 26.99 22.31 21.79
N GLN A 46 26.56 22.32 20.53
CA GLN A 46 26.84 21.23 19.58
C GLN A 46 28.32 21.20 19.16
N PRO A 47 28.95 20.01 19.06
CA PRO A 47 30.22 19.85 18.37
C PRO A 47 30.02 19.92 16.85
N GLN A 48 30.83 20.76 16.21
CA GLN A 48 30.95 20.90 14.76
C GLN A 48 31.55 19.62 14.15
N TYR A 49 30.76 18.86 13.39
CA TYR A 49 31.24 17.68 12.67
C TYR A 49 32.04 18.10 11.44
N ALA A 50 33.30 17.65 11.38
CA ALA A 50 34.16 17.76 10.21
C ALA A 50 33.68 16.82 9.09
N GLN A 51 33.72 17.29 7.85
CA GLN A 51 33.41 16.48 6.67
C GLN A 51 34.42 15.33 6.49
N PRO A 52 33.97 14.12 6.12
CA PRO A 52 34.88 13.08 5.64
C PRO A 52 35.30 13.34 4.19
N VAL A 53 36.61 13.23 3.95
CA VAL A 53 37.27 13.32 2.65
C VAL A 53 37.02 12.01 1.87
N GLN A 54 36.61 12.11 0.60
CA GLN A 54 36.39 10.94 -0.28
C GLN A 54 37.71 10.17 -0.57
N PRO A 55 37.71 8.82 -0.56
CA PRO A 55 38.83 8.04 -1.05
C PRO A 55 38.83 7.96 -2.58
N GLN A 56 39.99 8.29 -3.16
CA GLN A 56 40.31 8.20 -4.57
C GLN A 56 40.54 6.74 -4.97
N TYR A 57 39.75 6.22 -5.92
CA TYR A 57 39.88 4.84 -6.42
C TYR A 57 41.22 4.63 -7.14
N ALA A 58 42.01 3.68 -6.63
CA ALA A 58 43.23 3.20 -7.26
C ALA A 58 42.90 2.13 -8.33
N GLN A 59 43.56 2.25 -9.48
CA GLN A 59 43.45 1.32 -10.61
C GLN A 59 43.95 -0.08 -10.26
N GLN A 60 43.22 -1.11 -10.70
CA GLN A 60 43.69 -2.50 -10.67
C GLN A 60 44.47 -2.88 -11.95
N PRO A 61 45.55 -3.70 -11.87
CA PRO A 61 46.39 -4.06 -13.02
C PRO A 61 45.86 -5.27 -13.82
N MET A 62 46.13 -5.26 -15.13
CA MET A 62 45.91 -6.38 -16.08
C MET A 62 46.75 -7.63 -15.76
N PRO A 63 46.26 -8.85 -16.05
CA PRO A 63 47.09 -10.04 -16.16
C PRO A 63 47.69 -10.24 -17.58
N PRO A 64 48.86 -10.87 -17.70
CA PRO A 64 49.66 -10.89 -18.93
C PRO A 64 49.25 -11.94 -19.97
N GLN A 65 49.50 -11.58 -21.23
CA GLN A 65 49.38 -12.36 -22.45
C GLN A 65 50.37 -13.54 -22.50
N TYR A 66 49.90 -14.73 -22.90
CA TYR A 66 50.78 -15.83 -23.34
C TYR A 66 50.44 -16.21 -24.78
N ASN A 67 51.48 -16.22 -25.62
CA ASN A 67 51.43 -16.41 -27.07
C ASN A 67 52.10 -17.76 -27.41
N GLY A 68 51.49 -18.58 -28.27
CA GLY A 68 52.17 -19.76 -28.84
C GLY A 68 51.27 -20.88 -29.38
N TYR A 69 50.99 -20.85 -30.69
CA TYR A 69 50.69 -22.01 -31.56
C TYR A 69 52.02 -22.73 -31.94
N PRO A 70 52.08 -23.97 -32.51
CA PRO A 70 51.22 -24.46 -33.61
C PRO A 70 50.94 -25.99 -33.78
N GLY A 71 50.06 -26.29 -34.76
CA GLY A 71 49.91 -27.59 -35.47
C GLY A 71 48.68 -28.42 -35.04
N GLN A 72 47.93 -29.15 -35.87
CA GLN A 72 48.03 -29.52 -37.28
C GLN A 72 46.70 -30.24 -37.70
N TYR A 73 46.10 -29.83 -38.83
CA TYR A 73 45.24 -30.57 -39.80
C TYR A 73 44.01 -31.40 -39.38
N GLY A 74 42.85 -31.04 -39.98
CA GLY A 74 41.68 -31.89 -40.20
C GLY A 74 40.65 -31.21 -41.14
N ALA A 75 40.29 -31.86 -42.25
CA ALA A 75 39.51 -31.36 -43.39
C ALA A 75 37.97 -31.35 -43.15
N PRO A 76 37.15 -30.73 -44.05
CA PRO A 76 35.89 -30.06 -43.69
C PRO A 76 34.61 -30.86 -43.97
N GLN A 77 33.54 -30.55 -43.22
CA GLN A 77 32.14 -30.89 -43.53
C GLN A 77 31.25 -29.65 -43.28
N PRO A 78 30.33 -29.29 -44.20
CA PRO A 78 29.53 -28.08 -44.12
C PRO A 78 28.22 -28.32 -43.35
N PRO A 79 27.64 -27.30 -42.68
CA PRO A 79 26.40 -26.76 -43.23
C PRO A 79 26.10 -25.26 -42.99
N LYS A 80 25.45 -24.67 -44.00
CA LYS A 80 24.39 -23.63 -43.97
C LYS A 80 24.76 -22.20 -43.51
N LYS A 81 24.89 -21.33 -44.51
CA LYS A 81 24.77 -19.86 -44.38
C LYS A 81 23.39 -19.51 -43.79
N GLY A 82 23.38 -19.04 -42.54
CA GLY A 82 22.29 -18.26 -41.97
C GLY A 82 22.53 -16.78 -42.26
N LEU A 83 21.48 -16.10 -42.75
CA LEU A 83 21.46 -14.65 -42.92
C LEU A 83 21.68 -13.96 -41.56
N SER A 84 22.51 -12.93 -41.54
CA SER A 84 22.78 -12.15 -40.34
C SER A 84 21.51 -11.46 -39.84
N ALA A 85 21.37 -11.39 -38.51
CA ALA A 85 20.23 -10.85 -37.76
C ALA A 85 19.87 -9.38 -38.07
N GLY A 86 20.52 -8.73 -39.02
CA GLY A 86 20.21 -7.35 -39.45
C GLY A 86 19.02 -7.23 -40.41
N ALA A 87 18.54 -8.33 -41.02
CA ALA A 87 17.44 -8.27 -42.01
C ALA A 87 16.05 -8.57 -41.43
N ILE A 88 15.95 -9.11 -40.21
CA ILE A 88 14.65 -9.44 -39.56
C ILE A 88 14.20 -8.30 -38.63
N VAL A 89 15.12 -7.50 -38.09
CA VAL A 89 14.78 -6.27 -37.34
C VAL A 89 14.27 -5.16 -38.27
N GLY A 90 14.64 -5.17 -39.54
CA GLY A 90 14.18 -4.19 -40.52
C GLY A 90 12.74 -4.37 -41.01
N ILE A 91 12.12 -5.54 -40.81
CA ILE A 91 10.76 -5.83 -41.33
C ILE A 91 9.69 -5.67 -40.24
N VAL A 92 10.01 -5.91 -38.96
CA VAL A 92 9.05 -5.76 -37.85
C VAL A 92 8.93 -4.29 -37.42
N ALA A 93 10.02 -3.52 -37.42
CA ALA A 93 9.97 -2.09 -37.15
C ALA A 93 9.27 -1.28 -38.27
N GLY A 94 9.38 -1.75 -39.52
CA GLY A 94 8.70 -1.11 -40.66
C GLY A 94 7.19 -1.29 -40.65
N ALA A 95 6.67 -2.43 -40.19
CA ALA A 95 5.24 -2.72 -40.18
C ALA A 95 4.48 -1.99 -39.06
N VAL A 96 5.09 -1.78 -37.89
CA VAL A 96 4.48 -1.05 -36.77
C VAL A 96 4.42 0.46 -37.06
N VAL A 97 5.46 1.02 -37.68
CA VAL A 97 5.46 2.43 -38.10
C VAL A 97 4.46 2.68 -39.23
N LEU A 98 4.30 1.76 -40.19
CA LEU A 98 3.29 1.88 -41.25
C LEU A 98 1.85 1.70 -40.72
N LEU A 99 1.62 0.82 -39.73
CA LEU A 99 0.33 0.70 -39.05
C LEU A 99 0.02 1.95 -38.22
N MET A 100 0.99 2.52 -37.50
CA MET A 100 0.83 3.81 -36.83
C MET A 100 0.54 4.94 -37.81
N PHE A 101 1.22 5.02 -38.96
CA PHE A 101 0.91 6.04 -39.97
C PHE A 101 -0.45 5.85 -40.65
N VAL A 102 -1.00 4.63 -40.72
CA VAL A 102 -2.33 4.38 -41.30
C VAL A 102 -3.45 4.62 -40.29
N VAL A 103 -3.21 4.37 -38.99
CA VAL A 103 -4.17 4.63 -37.91
C VAL A 103 -4.14 6.11 -37.48
N PHE A 104 -2.96 6.72 -37.34
CA PHE A 104 -2.79 8.13 -36.90
C PHE A 104 -2.68 9.14 -38.06
N GLY A 105 -2.31 8.72 -39.28
CA GLY A 105 -2.24 9.63 -40.44
C GLY A 105 -3.60 9.98 -41.06
N GLY A 106 -4.69 9.37 -40.59
CA GLY A 106 -6.05 9.65 -41.04
C GLY A 106 -6.75 10.80 -40.32
N LEU A 107 -6.20 11.31 -39.22
CA LEU A 107 -6.89 12.24 -38.32
C LEU A 107 -6.38 13.70 -38.33
N ILE A 108 -5.37 14.04 -39.15
CA ILE A 108 -4.94 15.45 -39.32
C ILE A 108 -5.82 16.21 -40.35
N ALA A 109 -6.87 15.59 -40.89
CA ALA A 109 -7.72 16.19 -41.92
C ALA A 109 -9.20 16.39 -41.53
N PHE A 110 -9.57 16.32 -40.24
CA PHE A 110 -10.98 16.47 -39.82
C PHE A 110 -11.30 17.72 -38.98
N GLY A 111 -10.31 18.54 -38.62
CA GLY A 111 -10.52 19.81 -37.91
C GLY A 111 -10.89 21.02 -38.80
N ALA A 112 -11.10 20.84 -40.10
CA ALA A 112 -11.28 21.94 -41.07
C ALA A 112 -12.60 21.91 -41.87
N PHE A 113 -13.65 21.21 -41.41
CA PHE A 113 -14.90 21.09 -42.18
C PHE A 113 -16.18 21.60 -41.50
N VAL A 114 -16.14 22.23 -40.32
CA VAL A 114 -17.34 22.87 -39.74
C VAL A 114 -17.09 24.35 -39.49
N SER A 115 -16.89 25.11 -40.57
CA SER A 115 -16.98 26.57 -40.53
C SER A 115 -17.24 27.13 -41.93
N SER A 116 -18.48 26.95 -42.40
CA SER A 116 -19.04 27.86 -43.40
C SER A 116 -20.54 28.04 -43.14
N VAL A 117 -20.89 29.05 -42.34
CA VAL A 117 -21.97 30.01 -42.61
C VAL A 117 -21.99 31.08 -41.50
N SER A 118 -21.93 32.35 -41.95
CA SER A 118 -22.13 33.62 -41.21
C SER A 118 -21.16 33.93 -40.05
N GLY A 119 -20.44 35.05 -39.97
CA GLY A 119 -20.45 36.30 -40.70
C GLY A 119 -20.16 37.46 -39.73
N SER A 120 -18.97 38.06 -39.84
CA SER A 120 -18.60 39.44 -39.46
C SER A 120 -18.63 39.86 -37.97
N SER A 121 -17.47 40.07 -37.33
CA SER A 121 -16.76 41.37 -37.22
C SER A 121 -15.81 41.45 -36.01
N GLY A 122 -14.59 41.93 -36.22
CA GLY A 122 -13.87 42.78 -35.24
C GLY A 122 -12.76 42.14 -34.39
N SER A 123 -11.51 42.44 -34.73
CA SER A 123 -10.28 42.09 -34.01
C SER A 123 -10.14 42.70 -32.61
N SER A 124 -9.56 41.92 -31.69
CA SER A 124 -8.44 42.36 -30.85
C SER A 124 -7.70 41.14 -30.28
N ASP A 125 -6.41 41.06 -30.57
CA ASP A 125 -5.47 40.01 -30.15
C ASP A 125 -5.36 39.91 -28.62
N TYR A 126 -5.90 38.83 -28.08
CA TYR A 126 -5.33 38.04 -26.99
C TYR A 126 -5.42 36.60 -27.50
N ALA A 127 -4.29 35.91 -27.62
CA ALA A 127 -4.28 34.47 -27.87
C ALA A 127 -4.73 33.80 -26.56
N GLY A 128 -6.05 33.78 -26.33
CA GLY A 128 -6.69 32.95 -25.33
C GLY A 128 -6.79 31.54 -25.88
N GLU A 129 -6.42 30.56 -25.07
CA GLU A 129 -6.77 29.17 -25.29
C GLU A 129 -8.29 29.09 -25.55
N GLU A 130 -8.69 28.34 -26.57
CA GLU A 130 -10.11 28.07 -26.81
C GLU A 130 -10.66 27.37 -25.56
N PRO A 131 -11.82 27.77 -25.01
CA PRO A 131 -12.38 27.08 -23.86
C PRO A 131 -12.54 25.61 -24.20
N LEU A 132 -12.02 24.72 -23.34
CA LEU A 132 -12.21 23.28 -23.45
C LEU A 132 -13.71 22.99 -23.71
N GLY A 133 -14.01 22.05 -24.60
CA GLY A 133 -15.32 21.83 -25.22
C GLY A 133 -16.47 21.44 -24.27
N SER A 134 -17.36 20.56 -24.72
CA SER A 134 -18.37 19.96 -23.83
C SER A 134 -17.70 19.13 -22.71
N PRO A 135 -18.40 18.80 -21.61
CA PRO A 135 -17.84 17.90 -20.58
C PRO A 135 -17.33 16.56 -21.13
N GLY A 136 -17.98 16.03 -22.18
CA GLY A 136 -17.52 14.82 -22.87
C GLY A 136 -16.17 15.03 -23.58
N ASP A 137 -16.03 16.15 -24.30
CA ASP A 137 -14.77 16.54 -24.96
C ASP A 137 -13.61 16.66 -23.96
N ILE A 138 -13.86 17.18 -22.75
CA ILE A 138 -12.85 17.30 -21.69
C ILE A 138 -12.36 15.94 -21.21
N VAL A 139 -13.28 15.01 -20.97
CA VAL A 139 -12.94 13.65 -20.54
C VAL A 139 -12.22 12.90 -21.65
N GLU A 140 -12.66 13.06 -22.90
CA GLU A 140 -11.99 12.47 -24.06
C GLU A 140 -10.57 13.02 -24.23
N GLU A 141 -10.39 14.34 -24.16
CA GLU A 141 -9.08 14.99 -24.26
C GLU A 141 -8.15 14.55 -23.13
N TYR A 142 -8.66 14.49 -21.90
CA TYR A 142 -7.91 13.99 -20.74
C TYR A 142 -7.40 12.56 -20.94
N LEU A 143 -8.29 11.63 -21.30
CA LEU A 143 -7.93 10.23 -21.49
C LEU A 143 -6.96 10.04 -22.67
N ASN A 144 -7.13 10.81 -23.75
CA ASN A 144 -6.18 10.78 -24.87
C ASN A 144 -4.82 11.34 -24.47
N ALA A 145 -4.75 12.44 -23.70
CA ALA A 145 -3.50 12.96 -23.17
C ALA A 145 -2.76 11.93 -22.31
N LEU A 146 -3.49 11.19 -21.45
CA LEU A 146 -2.92 10.08 -20.71
C LEU A 146 -2.39 8.96 -21.62
N ALA A 147 -3.16 8.56 -22.63
CA ALA A 147 -2.76 7.51 -23.57
C ALA A 147 -1.53 7.89 -24.42
N ASP A 148 -1.40 9.17 -24.77
CA ASP A 148 -0.28 9.72 -25.53
C ASP A 148 0.97 9.98 -24.67
N GLY A 149 0.84 9.84 -23.34
CA GLY A 149 1.94 10.11 -22.41
C GLY A 149 2.19 11.59 -22.17
N ASP A 150 1.22 12.45 -22.47
CA ASP A 150 1.29 13.90 -22.27
C ASP A 150 0.76 14.28 -20.89
N ALA A 151 1.61 14.13 -19.87
CA ALA A 151 1.24 14.49 -18.51
C ALA A 151 1.08 15.99 -18.31
N ALA A 152 1.67 16.84 -19.16
CA ALA A 152 1.50 18.29 -19.04
C ALA A 152 0.06 18.69 -19.36
N THR A 153 -0.47 18.23 -20.49
CA THR A 153 -1.86 18.47 -20.89
C THR A 153 -2.83 17.83 -19.89
N ALA A 154 -2.58 16.58 -19.46
CA ALA A 154 -3.44 15.92 -18.49
C ALA A 154 -3.49 16.65 -17.12
N ARG A 155 -2.36 17.23 -16.65
CA ARG A 155 -2.34 18.05 -15.41
C ARG A 155 -3.14 19.33 -15.55
N ASP A 156 -3.04 19.98 -16.70
CA ASP A 156 -3.73 21.23 -16.98
C ASP A 156 -5.25 21.04 -16.93
N ILE A 157 -5.75 19.98 -17.57
CA ILE A 157 -7.19 19.64 -17.59
C ILE A 157 -7.76 19.34 -16.20
N VAL A 158 -6.96 18.77 -15.29
CA VAL A 158 -7.40 18.49 -13.89
C VAL A 158 -7.11 19.64 -12.91
N GLY A 159 -6.68 20.81 -13.41
CA GLY A 159 -6.40 21.98 -12.58
C GLY A 159 -5.19 21.82 -11.63
N GLU A 160 -4.34 20.81 -11.85
CA GLU A 160 -3.18 20.55 -11.00
C GLU A 160 -1.96 21.35 -11.45
N THR A 161 -1.83 22.54 -10.87
CA THR A 161 -0.75 23.49 -11.18
C THR A 161 0.53 23.26 -10.38
N SER A 162 0.49 22.41 -9.34
CA SER A 162 1.67 22.10 -8.55
C SER A 162 2.48 20.97 -9.19
N SER A 163 3.81 21.11 -9.20
CA SER A 163 4.69 20.06 -9.70
C SER A 163 4.70 18.89 -8.70
N ASN A 164 3.87 17.87 -8.93
CA ASN A 164 3.92 16.59 -8.23
C ASN A 164 4.83 15.62 -8.99
N SER A 165 5.81 15.02 -8.28
CA SER A 165 6.75 14.06 -8.87
C SER A 165 6.08 12.86 -9.55
N MET A 166 4.88 12.47 -9.08
CA MET A 166 4.09 11.37 -9.63
C MET A 166 3.27 11.72 -10.86
N LEU A 167 3.06 13.00 -11.14
CA LEU A 167 2.27 13.47 -12.27
C LEU A 167 3.17 13.90 -13.44
N SER A 168 4.30 13.22 -13.64
CA SER A 168 5.31 13.56 -14.66
C SER A 168 5.25 12.65 -15.89
N ASP A 169 5.75 13.15 -17.04
CA ASP A 169 5.84 12.37 -18.29
C ASP A 169 6.60 11.06 -18.10
N GLU A 170 7.65 11.06 -17.27
CA GLU A 170 8.45 9.85 -17.00
C GLU A 170 7.63 8.79 -16.27
N VAL A 171 6.85 9.20 -15.26
CA VAL A 171 6.01 8.27 -14.47
C VAL A 171 4.86 7.76 -15.32
N LEU A 172 4.20 8.64 -16.09
CA LEU A 172 3.12 8.26 -16.99
C LEU A 172 3.61 7.32 -18.09
N LYS A 173 4.77 7.61 -18.70
CA LYS A 173 5.37 6.72 -19.70
C LYS A 173 5.66 5.33 -19.14
N LYS A 174 6.24 5.24 -17.93
CA LYS A 174 6.45 3.94 -17.27
C LYS A 174 5.14 3.22 -17.00
N SER A 175 4.08 3.94 -16.60
CA SER A 175 2.74 3.36 -16.44
C SER A 175 2.22 2.75 -17.75
N LEU A 176 2.34 3.46 -18.87
CA LEU A 176 1.93 2.97 -20.19
C LEU A 176 2.79 1.80 -20.71
N GLU A 177 4.08 1.75 -20.34
CA GLU A 177 4.94 0.59 -20.64
C GLU A 177 4.50 -0.67 -19.87
N LEU A 178 3.94 -0.50 -18.66
CA LEU A 178 3.40 -1.59 -17.85
C LEU A 178 2.02 -2.03 -18.34
N ALA A 179 1.15 -1.08 -18.68
CA ALA A 179 -0.20 -1.30 -19.19
C ALA A 179 -0.64 -0.11 -20.07
N PRO A 180 -0.66 -0.27 -21.41
CA PRO A 180 -1.10 0.80 -22.31
C PRO A 180 -2.56 1.18 -22.07
N MET A 181 -2.87 2.47 -22.18
CA MET A 181 -4.25 2.96 -22.21
C MET A 181 -4.77 2.94 -23.65
N THR A 182 -5.84 2.21 -23.92
CA THR A 182 -6.41 2.06 -25.28
C THR A 182 -7.94 1.98 -25.24
N ASN A 183 -8.59 1.89 -26.41
CA ASN A 183 -10.04 1.70 -26.54
C ASN A 183 -10.87 2.71 -25.73
N ILE A 184 -10.43 3.96 -25.72
CA ILE A 184 -11.12 5.07 -25.06
C ILE A 184 -12.47 5.29 -25.75
N SER A 185 -13.53 5.36 -24.96
CA SER A 185 -14.89 5.66 -25.39
C SER A 185 -15.60 6.46 -24.32
N VAL A 186 -16.03 7.67 -24.68
CA VAL A 186 -16.89 8.52 -23.85
C VAL A 186 -18.35 8.30 -24.25
N ASP A 187 -19.23 8.10 -23.26
CA ASP A 187 -20.67 7.96 -23.50
C ASP A 187 -21.35 9.33 -23.41
N GLU A 188 -21.49 10.01 -24.55
CA GLU A 188 -22.18 11.30 -24.64
C GLU A 188 -23.65 11.26 -24.18
N ASP A 189 -24.31 10.10 -24.30
CA ASP A 189 -25.70 9.94 -23.86
C ASP A 189 -25.79 9.79 -22.33
N SER A 190 -24.68 9.53 -21.64
CA SER A 190 -24.59 9.41 -20.17
C SER A 190 -24.50 10.76 -19.45
N ILE A 191 -24.26 11.85 -20.17
CA ILE A 191 -23.93 13.14 -19.57
C ILE A 191 -25.10 13.67 -18.73
N GLN A 192 -24.87 13.74 -17.43
CA GLN A 192 -25.80 14.29 -16.46
C GLN A 192 -25.26 15.64 -15.98
N LYS A 193 -25.99 16.73 -16.25
CA LYS A 193 -25.59 18.09 -15.83
C LYS A 193 -26.46 18.57 -14.67
N ASP A 194 -25.82 19.11 -13.64
CA ASP A 194 -26.48 19.78 -12.52
C ASP A 194 -25.76 21.10 -12.21
N TYR A 195 -26.39 22.23 -12.55
CA TYR A 195 -25.83 23.59 -12.41
C TYR A 195 -24.40 23.74 -12.94
N ASP A 196 -23.43 23.62 -12.05
CA ASP A 196 -21.99 23.79 -12.21
C ASP A 196 -21.23 22.45 -12.27
N GLU A 197 -21.93 21.32 -12.28
CA GLU A 197 -21.33 19.98 -12.36
C GLU A 197 -21.87 19.20 -13.56
N ALA A 198 -21.02 18.37 -14.16
CA ALA A 198 -21.41 17.36 -15.11
C ALA A 198 -20.74 16.03 -14.79
N THR A 199 -21.50 14.94 -14.82
CA THR A 199 -20.99 13.57 -14.73
C THR A 199 -20.97 12.94 -16.12
N VAL A 200 -19.84 12.33 -16.50
CA VAL A 200 -19.59 11.74 -17.81
C VAL A 200 -19.10 10.31 -17.61
N SER A 201 -19.82 9.31 -18.12
CA SER A 201 -19.34 7.93 -18.12
C SER A 201 -18.36 7.70 -19.27
N ALA A 202 -17.23 7.07 -18.98
CA ALA A 202 -16.28 6.64 -20.00
C ALA A 202 -15.73 5.25 -19.72
N SER A 203 -15.24 4.61 -20.78
CA SER A 203 -14.56 3.32 -20.72
C SER A 203 -13.25 3.37 -21.47
N PHE A 204 -12.27 2.63 -20.99
CA PHE A 204 -10.94 2.50 -21.59
C PHE A 204 -10.28 1.23 -21.08
N ASP A 205 -9.34 0.68 -21.84
CA ASP A 205 -8.55 -0.47 -21.44
C ASP A 205 -7.21 -0.01 -20.85
N LEU A 206 -6.83 -0.56 -19.69
CA LEU A 206 -5.48 -0.51 -19.12
C LEU A 206 -4.84 -1.89 -19.25
N GLY A 207 -4.03 -2.07 -20.29
CA GLY A 207 -3.53 -3.40 -20.66
C GLY A 207 -4.70 -4.32 -21.01
N ASP A 208 -4.84 -5.43 -20.29
CA ASP A 208 -5.90 -6.41 -20.53
C ASP A 208 -7.19 -6.16 -19.72
N LYS A 209 -7.26 -5.05 -18.96
CA LYS A 209 -8.40 -4.71 -18.10
C LYS A 209 -9.22 -3.57 -18.67
N THR A 210 -10.49 -3.81 -18.97
CA THR A 210 -11.45 -2.74 -19.26
C THR A 210 -11.89 -2.07 -17.97
N ILE A 211 -11.69 -0.75 -17.92
CA ILE A 211 -12.17 0.15 -16.89
C ILE A 211 -13.43 0.84 -17.41
N THR A 212 -14.42 1.00 -16.55
CA THR A 212 -15.58 1.84 -16.80
C THR A 212 -15.83 2.64 -15.54
N ARG A 213 -15.81 3.96 -15.65
CA ARG A 213 -16.06 4.85 -14.52
C ARG A 213 -16.74 6.13 -14.98
N ASP A 214 -17.32 6.79 -14.01
CA ASP A 214 -17.85 8.12 -14.17
C ASP A 214 -16.74 9.12 -13.84
N PHE A 215 -16.74 10.24 -14.57
CA PHE A 215 -15.87 11.38 -14.40
C PHE A 215 -16.70 12.60 -14.04
N THR A 216 -16.23 13.40 -13.09
CA THR A 216 -16.90 14.64 -12.68
C THR A 216 -16.16 15.85 -13.22
N VAL A 217 -16.87 16.69 -13.96
CA VAL A 217 -16.37 17.95 -14.51
C VAL A 217 -17.10 19.10 -13.82
N TRP A 218 -16.36 20.10 -13.35
CA TRP A 218 -16.88 21.26 -12.64
C TRP A 218 -16.70 22.54 -13.45
N ASN A 219 -17.73 23.39 -13.51
CA ASN A 219 -17.65 24.73 -14.08
C ASN A 219 -17.13 25.69 -13.02
N ASN A 220 -15.89 26.13 -13.17
CA ASN A 220 -15.26 27.05 -12.24
C ASN A 220 -15.94 28.44 -12.28
N TYR A 221 -15.60 29.32 -11.34
CA TYR A 221 -16.21 30.64 -11.23
C TYR A 221 -15.94 31.57 -12.44
N ASP A 222 -14.94 31.23 -13.25
CA ASP A 222 -14.56 31.94 -14.48
C ASP A 222 -15.29 31.40 -15.72
N GLY A 223 -16.11 30.35 -15.55
CA GLY A 223 -16.95 29.74 -16.58
C GLY A 223 -16.28 28.62 -17.36
N GLU A 224 -15.07 28.23 -16.98
CA GLU A 224 -14.29 27.15 -17.60
C GLU A 224 -14.61 25.82 -16.91
N TRP A 225 -14.58 24.73 -17.68
CA TRP A 225 -14.84 23.39 -17.16
C TRP A 225 -13.50 22.71 -16.82
N GLU A 226 -13.39 22.20 -15.59
CA GLU A 226 -12.22 21.50 -15.07
C GLU A 226 -12.59 20.08 -14.65
N LEU A 227 -11.73 19.11 -14.94
CA LEU A 227 -11.95 17.73 -14.53
C LEU A 227 -11.55 17.54 -13.06
N SER A 228 -12.52 17.32 -12.17
CA SER A 228 -12.26 17.29 -10.71
C SER A 228 -11.86 15.92 -10.17
N ASP A 229 -12.17 14.83 -10.88
CA ASP A 229 -11.90 13.45 -10.43
C ASP A 229 -10.90 12.68 -11.32
N GLY A 230 -10.13 13.40 -12.13
CA GLY A 230 -9.16 12.79 -13.03
C GLY A 230 -8.00 12.11 -12.30
N LEU A 231 -7.62 12.59 -11.11
CA LEU A 231 -6.53 12.01 -10.31
C LEU A 231 -7.04 10.95 -9.32
N VAL A 232 -6.13 10.05 -8.94
CA VAL A 232 -6.38 9.00 -7.94
C VAL A 232 -5.58 9.31 -6.67
N ASP A 233 -6.23 9.46 -5.51
CA ASP A 233 -5.60 9.92 -4.24
C ASP A 233 -5.15 8.78 -3.32
N VAL A 234 -3.89 8.38 -3.43
CA VAL A 234 -3.36 7.19 -2.79
C VAL A 234 -2.92 7.41 -1.35
N SER A 235 -3.67 6.82 -0.40
CA SER A 235 -3.18 6.71 0.98
C SER A 235 -2.06 5.69 1.10
N LEU A 236 -0.94 6.13 1.69
CA LEU A 236 0.26 5.33 1.94
C LEU A 236 0.47 5.02 3.42
N SER A 237 -0.59 5.16 4.24
CA SER A 237 -0.53 4.93 5.69
C SER A 237 0.01 3.54 6.06
N SER A 238 -0.37 2.50 5.30
CA SER A 238 0.11 1.12 5.50
C SER A 238 1.56 0.92 5.07
N PHE A 239 2.14 1.84 4.30
CA PHE A 239 3.52 1.81 3.80
C PHE A 239 4.48 2.66 4.64
N LYS A 240 3.99 3.24 5.74
CA LYS A 240 4.78 4.09 6.62
C LYS A 240 6.08 3.42 7.03
N SER A 241 7.19 4.16 6.91
CA SER A 241 8.55 3.69 7.21
C SER A 241 9.08 2.56 6.30
N LEU A 242 8.31 2.07 5.32
CA LEU A 242 8.81 1.13 4.30
C LEU A 242 9.48 1.86 3.13
N GLY A 243 9.19 3.16 2.97
CA GLY A 243 9.74 4.00 1.91
C GLY A 243 9.34 3.49 0.53
N PRO A 244 8.04 3.55 0.18
CA PRO A 244 7.54 3.04 -1.10
C PRO A 244 8.13 3.81 -2.29
N ILE A 245 8.30 3.11 -3.40
CA ILE A 245 8.89 3.63 -4.63
C ILE A 245 7.96 3.23 -5.78
N PHE A 246 7.35 4.22 -6.43
CA PHE A 246 6.40 4.02 -7.51
C PHE A 246 7.07 4.36 -8.84
N ASN A 247 7.16 3.40 -9.77
CA ASN A 247 7.82 3.61 -11.07
C ASN A 247 9.24 4.25 -10.94
N GLY A 248 9.96 3.92 -9.86
CA GLY A 248 11.29 4.46 -9.54
C GLY A 248 11.30 5.79 -8.77
N VAL A 249 10.13 6.40 -8.51
CA VAL A 249 9.99 7.62 -7.72
C VAL A 249 9.74 7.27 -6.26
N LYS A 250 10.66 7.69 -5.38
CA LYS A 250 10.52 7.49 -3.93
C LYS A 250 9.46 8.44 -3.37
N ILE A 251 8.49 7.89 -2.65
CA ILE A 251 7.44 8.67 -2.00
C ILE A 251 7.79 8.86 -0.52
N THR A 252 7.67 10.09 -0.05
CA THR A 252 7.93 10.46 1.34
C THR A 252 6.68 10.89 2.09
N ASP A 253 5.63 11.26 1.36
CA ASP A 253 4.37 11.73 1.92
C ASP A 253 3.45 10.55 2.27
N ASP A 254 2.54 10.77 3.21
CA ASP A 254 1.55 9.76 3.64
C ASP A 254 0.40 9.61 2.61
N TYR A 255 0.35 10.51 1.62
CA TYR A 255 -0.63 10.55 0.53
C TYR A 255 0.07 10.94 -0.77
N VAL A 256 -0.42 10.44 -1.89
CA VAL A 256 0.09 10.83 -3.21
C VAL A 256 -0.99 10.77 -4.27
N MET A 257 -1.11 11.84 -5.06
CA MET A 257 -1.97 11.85 -6.25
C MET A 257 -1.21 11.27 -7.45
N VAL A 258 -1.89 10.39 -8.19
CA VAL A 258 -1.36 9.74 -9.39
C VAL A 258 -2.37 9.81 -10.53
N PHE A 259 -1.90 9.70 -11.77
CA PHE A 259 -2.81 9.48 -12.90
C PHE A 259 -3.40 8.06 -12.87
N PRO A 260 -4.59 7.84 -13.46
CA PRO A 260 -5.10 6.51 -13.73
C PRO A 260 -4.07 5.68 -14.51
N GLY A 261 -3.70 4.51 -14.00
CA GLY A 261 -2.62 3.74 -14.60
C GLY A 261 -2.19 2.50 -13.82
N THR A 262 -1.12 1.85 -14.29
CA THR A 262 -0.49 0.72 -13.61
C THR A 262 0.90 1.11 -13.13
N TYR A 263 1.20 0.81 -11.88
CA TYR A 263 2.43 1.22 -11.21
C TYR A 263 3.18 0.01 -10.69
N GLU A 264 4.48 -0.04 -10.96
CA GLU A 264 5.39 -0.90 -10.23
C GLU A 264 5.67 -0.29 -8.85
N VAL A 265 5.54 -1.09 -7.81
CA VAL A 265 5.66 -0.68 -6.41
C VAL A 265 6.80 -1.46 -5.75
N ASP A 266 7.88 -0.75 -5.52
CA ASP A 266 9.03 -1.21 -4.74
C ASP A 266 9.06 -0.57 -3.35
N MET A 267 9.98 -1.03 -2.50
CA MET A 267 10.15 -0.53 -1.15
C MET A 267 11.63 -0.36 -0.82
N SER A 268 11.93 0.65 0.01
CA SER A 268 13.29 0.86 0.53
C SER A 268 13.72 -0.25 1.49
N VAL A 269 12.76 -0.94 2.11
CA VAL A 269 13.01 -2.09 2.99
C VAL A 269 12.81 -3.38 2.19
N GLU A 270 13.91 -4.04 1.78
CA GLU A 270 13.92 -5.24 0.93
C GLU A 270 13.13 -6.44 1.48
N ALA A 271 12.77 -6.41 2.77
CA ALA A 271 11.96 -7.44 3.39
C ALA A 271 10.49 -7.42 2.90
N PHE A 272 10.04 -6.35 2.26
CA PHE A 272 8.64 -6.14 1.91
C PHE A 272 8.40 -6.00 0.41
N THR A 273 7.18 -6.33 0.01
CA THR A 273 6.59 -6.17 -1.33
C THR A 273 5.10 -5.90 -1.17
N ILE A 274 4.37 -5.54 -2.23
CA ILE A 274 2.91 -5.58 -2.21
C ILE A 274 2.40 -7.00 -2.48
N ASP A 275 1.17 -7.30 -2.02
CA ASP A 275 0.50 -8.61 -2.15
C ASP A 275 0.03 -8.91 -3.58
N SER A 276 0.90 -8.72 -4.58
CA SER A 276 0.60 -8.97 -5.99
C SER A 276 1.65 -9.91 -6.61
N ASP A 277 1.22 -10.71 -7.59
CA ASP A 277 2.10 -11.66 -8.30
C ASP A 277 3.25 -10.99 -9.07
N SER A 278 3.18 -9.67 -9.27
CA SER A 278 4.07 -8.95 -10.18
C SER A 278 4.48 -7.56 -9.68
N ASN A 279 4.53 -7.35 -8.35
CA ASN A 279 4.84 -6.05 -7.71
C ASN A 279 4.16 -4.83 -8.37
N ARG A 280 2.96 -5.03 -8.94
CA ARG A 280 2.22 -4.04 -9.71
C ARG A 280 0.83 -3.83 -9.13
N VAL A 281 0.38 -2.58 -9.18
CA VAL A 281 -0.98 -2.18 -8.82
C VAL A 281 -1.59 -1.37 -9.96
N THR A 282 -2.84 -1.65 -10.29
CA THR A 282 -3.64 -0.81 -11.19
C THR A 282 -4.46 0.15 -10.34
N LEU A 283 -4.27 1.45 -10.52
CA LEU A 283 -4.96 2.52 -9.83
C LEU A 283 -5.77 3.27 -10.89
N ALA A 284 -7.05 2.93 -11.01
CA ALA A 284 -7.92 3.48 -12.05
C ALA A 284 -9.01 4.44 -11.51
N ASP A 285 -9.30 4.36 -10.21
CA ASP A 285 -10.23 5.19 -9.46
C ASP A 285 -9.92 5.11 -7.95
N ASP A 286 -10.66 5.88 -7.15
CA ASP A 286 -10.52 5.90 -5.69
C ASP A 286 -11.12 4.65 -5.00
N SER A 287 -11.77 3.74 -5.73
CA SER A 287 -12.15 2.41 -5.20
C SER A 287 -10.94 1.45 -5.16
N GLY A 288 -9.84 1.84 -5.81
CA GLY A 288 -8.50 1.26 -5.76
C GLY A 288 -7.99 0.93 -4.34
N TYR A 289 -8.46 1.63 -3.31
CA TYR A 289 -8.04 1.45 -1.90
C TYR A 289 -8.60 0.23 -1.18
N SER A 290 -9.53 -0.50 -1.78
CA SER A 290 -10.10 -1.67 -1.10
C SER A 290 -9.03 -2.76 -0.89
N SER A 291 -9.12 -3.47 0.23
CA SER A 291 -8.30 -4.66 0.53
C SER A 291 -8.36 -5.74 -0.56
N ASP A 292 -9.32 -5.63 -1.47
CA ASP A 292 -9.54 -6.55 -2.58
C ASP A 292 -8.56 -6.32 -3.75
N ASN A 293 -7.86 -5.17 -3.78
CA ASN A 293 -6.92 -4.80 -4.84
C ASN A 293 -5.45 -5.14 -4.55
N ASN A 294 -5.16 -5.98 -3.55
CA ASN A 294 -3.81 -6.46 -3.27
C ASN A 294 -2.77 -5.34 -2.99
N PHE A 295 -3.25 -4.14 -2.64
CA PHE A 295 -2.43 -2.97 -2.39
C PHE A 295 -2.12 -2.83 -0.90
N THR A 296 -1.45 -3.84 -0.34
CA THR A 296 -1.01 -3.88 1.05
C THR A 296 0.41 -4.44 1.12
N PRO A 297 1.30 -3.85 1.93
CA PRO A 297 2.63 -4.40 2.10
C PRO A 297 2.58 -5.74 2.84
N VAL A 298 3.30 -6.71 2.30
CA VAL A 298 3.51 -8.05 2.86
C VAL A 298 5.00 -8.37 2.87
N LEU A 299 5.39 -9.36 3.67
CA LEU A 299 6.77 -9.85 3.63
C LEU A 299 7.02 -10.59 2.31
N THR A 300 8.21 -10.43 1.76
CA THR A 300 8.71 -11.32 0.70
C THR A 300 8.81 -12.76 1.21
N GLU A 301 8.85 -13.76 0.31
CA GLU A 301 9.05 -15.15 0.71
C GLU A 301 10.33 -15.36 1.54
N LYS A 302 11.40 -14.65 1.16
CA LYS A 302 12.69 -14.71 1.85
C LYS A 302 12.57 -14.17 3.28
N ALA A 303 11.92 -13.01 3.45
CA ALA A 303 11.71 -12.42 4.76
C ALA A 303 10.73 -13.23 5.63
N SER A 304 9.69 -13.82 5.03
CA SER A 304 8.77 -14.73 5.72
C SER A 304 9.48 -15.97 6.26
N LYS A 305 10.38 -16.58 5.47
CA LYS A 305 11.22 -17.70 5.92
C LYS A 305 12.16 -17.28 7.04
N LEU A 306 12.79 -16.11 6.92
CA LEU A 306 13.66 -15.55 7.96
C LEU A 306 12.89 -15.30 9.27
N PHE A 307 11.68 -14.75 9.20
CA PHE A 307 10.81 -14.58 10.36
C PHE A 307 10.60 -15.91 11.09
N THR A 308 10.15 -16.94 10.37
CA THR A 308 9.88 -18.26 10.94
C THR A 308 11.13 -18.90 11.54
N GLU A 309 12.29 -18.73 10.90
CA GLU A 309 13.57 -19.21 11.44
C GLU A 309 13.97 -18.50 12.73
N LEU A 310 13.92 -17.17 12.75
CA LEU A 310 14.24 -16.35 13.92
C LEU A 310 13.33 -16.72 15.10
N VAL A 311 12.02 -16.82 14.87
CA VAL A 311 11.03 -17.20 15.90
C VAL A 311 11.28 -18.63 16.39
N SER A 312 11.54 -19.57 15.49
CA SER A 312 11.83 -20.96 15.87
C SER A 312 13.08 -21.08 16.73
N ASN A 313 14.14 -20.36 16.39
CA ASN A 313 15.39 -20.37 17.15
C ASN A 313 15.23 -19.70 18.51
N SER A 314 14.60 -18.51 18.55
CA SER A 314 14.31 -17.79 19.79
C SER A 314 13.42 -18.62 20.73
N LEU A 315 12.40 -19.30 20.20
CA LEU A 315 11.55 -20.17 21.01
C LEU A 315 12.33 -21.36 21.57
N LYS A 316 13.18 -22.03 20.77
CA LYS A 316 14.01 -23.15 21.25
C LYS A 316 14.93 -22.73 22.41
N GLU A 317 15.60 -21.57 22.27
CA GLU A 317 16.42 -21.01 23.34
C GLU A 317 15.60 -20.70 24.59
N CYS A 318 14.41 -20.13 24.41
CA CYS A 318 13.48 -19.85 25.50
C CYS A 318 13.02 -21.13 26.23
N LEU A 319 12.65 -22.18 25.50
CA LEU A 319 12.17 -23.44 26.07
C LEU A 319 13.29 -24.25 26.76
N ALA A 320 14.57 -23.96 26.45
CA ALA A 320 15.70 -24.54 27.15
C ALA A 320 15.89 -23.97 28.58
N LEU A 321 15.20 -22.87 28.92
CA LEU A 321 15.21 -22.32 30.27
C LEU A 321 14.33 -23.16 31.19
N ASN A 322 14.88 -23.50 32.35
CA ASN A 322 14.18 -24.26 33.39
C ASN A 322 13.56 -23.35 34.48
N THR A 323 13.33 -22.07 34.15
CA THR A 323 12.81 -21.06 35.09
C THR A 323 11.30 -20.96 35.04
N LEU A 324 10.69 -20.49 36.15
CA LEU A 324 9.25 -20.22 36.29
C LEU A 324 8.78 -19.18 35.29
N LYS A 325 9.59 -18.14 35.06
CA LYS A 325 9.34 -17.10 34.06
C LYS A 325 10.32 -17.22 32.91
N THR A 326 9.84 -17.05 31.68
CA THR A 326 10.71 -17.03 30.49
C THR A 326 10.48 -15.78 29.64
N PRO A 327 11.46 -15.36 28.83
CA PRO A 327 11.31 -14.23 27.93
C PRO A 327 10.17 -14.39 26.93
N CYS A 328 9.86 -15.62 26.49
CA CYS A 328 8.78 -15.91 25.54
C CYS A 328 7.40 -16.13 26.19
N GLY A 329 7.27 -15.93 27.50
CA GLY A 329 6.07 -16.27 28.25
C GLY A 329 6.12 -17.72 28.73
N ASN A 330 5.08 -18.51 28.46
CA ASN A 330 4.99 -19.90 28.95
C ASN A 330 5.36 -20.06 30.44
N ASN A 331 4.90 -19.07 31.22
CA ASN A 331 5.22 -18.97 32.64
C ASN A 331 4.50 -20.08 33.40
N VAL A 332 5.16 -20.56 34.45
CA VAL A 332 4.61 -21.52 35.42
C VAL A 332 4.53 -20.81 36.77
N ASP A 333 3.39 -20.92 37.44
CA ASP A 333 3.24 -20.38 38.80
C ASP A 333 4.04 -21.21 39.80
N ALA A 334 4.69 -20.54 40.74
CA ALA A 334 5.49 -21.20 41.78
C ALA A 334 4.65 -22.11 42.70
N LYS A 335 3.34 -21.83 42.80
CA LYS A 335 2.38 -22.63 43.56
C LYS A 335 1.28 -23.11 42.62
N LEU A 336 1.13 -24.43 42.53
CA LEU A 336 0.17 -25.08 41.65
C LEU A 336 -1.23 -25.14 42.30
N ALA A 337 -2.26 -25.43 41.51
CA ALA A 337 -3.64 -25.49 41.97
C ALA A 337 -3.90 -26.56 43.05
N ASP A 338 -3.09 -27.63 43.09
CA ASP A 338 -3.15 -28.69 44.10
C ASP A 338 -2.42 -28.32 45.41
N GLY A 339 -1.83 -27.11 45.47
CA GLY A 339 -1.11 -26.59 46.62
C GLY A 339 0.38 -26.92 46.66
N SER A 340 0.88 -27.79 45.78
CA SER A 340 2.31 -28.08 45.66
C SER A 340 3.10 -26.91 45.07
N THR A 341 4.41 -26.93 45.27
CA THR A 341 5.33 -25.86 44.87
C THR A 341 6.35 -26.34 43.84
N VAL A 342 6.74 -25.45 42.94
CA VAL A 342 7.74 -25.72 41.91
C VAL A 342 8.78 -24.61 41.96
N ALA A 343 10.06 -24.97 41.87
CA ALA A 343 11.17 -24.03 41.86
C ALA A 343 11.80 -23.91 40.47
N ASP A 344 12.62 -22.86 40.29
CA ASP A 344 13.51 -22.77 39.14
C ASP A 344 14.46 -23.99 39.12
N GLY A 345 14.68 -24.55 37.94
CA GLY A 345 15.46 -25.78 37.73
C GLY A 345 14.60 -27.02 37.56
N ASP A 346 13.37 -27.02 38.08
CA ASP A 346 12.49 -28.20 38.10
C ASP A 346 11.49 -28.25 36.94
N ILE A 347 11.59 -27.31 36.00
CA ILE A 347 10.68 -27.17 34.86
C ILE A 347 11.41 -27.61 33.60
N LYS A 348 10.81 -28.52 32.84
CA LYS A 348 11.28 -28.91 31.52
C LYS A 348 10.20 -28.65 30.49
N ARG A 349 10.52 -27.86 29.48
CA ARG A 349 9.64 -27.55 28.35
C ARG A 349 10.08 -28.36 27.13
N THR A 350 9.13 -28.84 26.33
CA THR A 350 9.43 -29.59 25.11
C THR A 350 8.41 -29.24 24.05
N LEU A 351 8.91 -28.83 22.88
CA LEU A 351 8.08 -28.58 21.72
C LEU A 351 7.54 -29.91 21.19
N THR A 352 6.23 -30.02 20.99
CA THR A 352 5.60 -31.23 20.43
C THR A 352 5.83 -31.31 18.93
N THR A 353 5.47 -32.43 18.31
CA THR A 353 5.55 -32.56 16.84
C THR A 353 4.58 -31.58 16.17
N GLU A 354 3.40 -31.44 16.76
CA GLU A 354 2.35 -30.50 16.38
C GLU A 354 2.86 -29.06 16.52
N GLY A 355 3.50 -28.71 17.65
CA GLY A 355 4.08 -27.39 17.85
C GLY A 355 5.20 -27.06 16.85
N VAL A 356 5.98 -28.05 16.40
CA VAL A 356 6.93 -27.83 15.30
C VAL A 356 6.20 -27.49 14.00
N ALA A 357 5.10 -28.16 13.70
CA ALA A 357 4.29 -27.89 12.51
C ALA A 357 3.62 -26.50 12.60
N ASP A 358 3.10 -26.11 13.77
CA ASP A 358 2.49 -24.79 13.99
C ASP A 358 3.50 -23.66 13.77
N LEU A 359 4.75 -23.83 14.22
CA LEU A 359 5.82 -22.87 13.95
C LEU A 359 6.11 -22.72 12.46
N GLN A 360 6.11 -23.83 11.72
CA GLN A 360 6.34 -23.81 10.27
C GLN A 360 5.17 -23.17 9.51
N ALA A 361 3.97 -23.18 10.09
CA ALA A 361 2.75 -22.61 9.53
C ALA A 361 2.46 -21.16 9.99
N LEU A 362 3.41 -20.51 10.68
CA LEU A 362 3.24 -19.12 11.11
C LEU A 362 2.95 -18.21 9.93
N LYS A 363 1.94 -17.34 10.10
CA LYS A 363 1.55 -16.31 9.13
C LYS A 363 1.96 -14.94 9.68
N PRO A 364 3.19 -14.47 9.42
CA PRO A 364 3.62 -13.16 9.86
C PRO A 364 2.76 -12.07 9.22
N ARG A 365 2.47 -11.03 10.00
CA ARG A 365 1.73 -9.85 9.57
C ARG A 365 2.44 -8.57 10.01
N PRO A 366 2.65 -7.62 9.09
CA PRO A 366 3.08 -6.26 9.44
C PRO A 366 2.10 -5.61 10.43
N ASP A 367 2.63 -4.84 11.37
CA ASP A 367 1.82 -3.99 12.23
C ASP A 367 1.24 -2.82 11.43
N TRP A 368 0.01 -2.42 11.74
CA TRP A 368 -0.69 -1.37 11.00
C TRP A 368 -0.05 0.02 11.16
N GLN A 369 0.49 0.34 12.34
CA GLN A 369 1.08 1.65 12.63
C GLN A 369 2.58 1.67 12.38
N VAL A 370 3.24 0.53 12.55
CA VAL A 370 4.68 0.34 12.34
C VAL A 370 4.91 -0.88 11.44
N PRO A 371 4.70 -0.76 10.12
CA PRO A 371 4.77 -1.91 9.19
C PRO A 371 6.05 -2.73 9.26
N THR A 372 7.19 -2.11 9.59
CA THR A 372 8.47 -2.82 9.75
C THR A 372 8.46 -3.80 10.92
N SER A 373 7.61 -3.58 11.93
CA SER A 373 7.38 -4.46 13.08
C SER A 373 6.38 -5.56 12.71
N VAL A 374 6.90 -6.75 12.39
CA VAL A 374 6.11 -7.89 11.96
C VAL A 374 5.89 -8.87 13.11
N SER A 375 4.68 -9.39 13.26
CA SER A 375 4.34 -10.34 14.31
C SER A 375 3.49 -11.49 13.81
N ALA A 376 3.46 -12.59 14.55
CA ALA A 376 2.57 -13.72 14.29
C ALA A 376 2.08 -14.28 15.62
N PRO A 377 0.76 -14.48 15.82
CA PRO A 377 0.26 -15.19 16.99
C PRO A 377 0.87 -16.60 17.05
N ALA A 378 1.68 -16.88 18.06
CA ALA A 378 2.29 -18.19 18.26
C ALA A 378 1.38 -19.05 19.15
N LEU A 379 0.42 -19.73 18.52
CA LEU A 379 -0.35 -20.80 19.16
C LEU A 379 0.37 -22.12 18.91
N VAL A 380 1.36 -22.41 19.76
CA VAL A 380 2.28 -23.52 19.57
C VAL A 380 2.16 -24.49 20.74
N ASP A 381 1.98 -25.77 20.41
CA ASP A 381 1.87 -26.81 21.42
C ASP A 381 3.20 -27.13 22.11
N ILE A 382 3.20 -26.94 23.43
CA ILE A 382 4.37 -27.14 24.31
C ILE A 382 3.96 -28.03 25.47
N ASP A 383 4.67 -29.14 25.63
CA ASP A 383 4.62 -29.99 26.81
C ASP A 383 5.47 -29.38 27.91
N VAL A 384 4.89 -29.25 29.11
CA VAL A 384 5.61 -28.82 30.30
C VAL A 384 5.63 -29.96 31.31
N SER A 385 6.83 -30.40 31.69
CA SER A 385 7.04 -31.39 32.75
C SER A 385 7.61 -30.68 33.97
N LEU A 386 7.03 -30.95 35.15
CA LEU A 386 7.39 -30.31 36.41
C LEU A 386 7.83 -31.37 37.41
N THR A 387 8.80 -31.03 38.26
CA THR A 387 9.10 -31.79 39.48
C THR A 387 8.78 -30.89 40.68
N ASN A 388 7.99 -31.38 41.64
CA ASN A 388 7.65 -30.59 42.83
C ASN A 388 8.55 -30.93 44.02
N GLU A 389 8.35 -30.25 45.15
CA GLU A 389 9.15 -30.43 46.37
C GLU A 389 9.13 -31.85 46.96
N ASN A 390 8.21 -32.71 46.51
CA ASN A 390 8.07 -34.10 46.94
C ASN A 390 8.61 -35.10 45.91
N ASP A 391 9.42 -34.65 44.95
CA ASP A 391 9.93 -35.42 43.80
C ASP A 391 8.82 -36.03 42.91
N LYS A 392 7.57 -35.53 43.03
CA LYS A 392 6.48 -35.97 42.16
C LYS A 392 6.58 -35.25 40.82
N ARG A 393 6.54 -36.04 39.74
CA ARG A 393 6.52 -35.54 38.37
C ARG A 393 5.10 -35.36 37.87
N SER A 394 4.81 -34.20 37.30
CA SER A 394 3.56 -33.93 36.59
C SER A 394 3.86 -33.47 35.17
N ARG A 395 2.95 -33.74 34.24
CA ARG A 395 3.00 -33.25 32.87
C ARG A 395 1.73 -32.45 32.59
N TRP A 396 1.91 -31.24 32.10
CA TRP A 396 0.83 -30.36 31.67
C TRP A 396 0.85 -30.30 30.16
N MET A 397 -0.28 -30.66 29.55
CA MET A 397 -0.53 -30.37 28.15
C MET A 397 -0.94 -28.89 28.08
N PHE A 398 -0.35 -28.13 27.17
CA PHE A 398 -0.59 -26.69 26.99
C PHE A 398 -0.16 -25.88 28.24
N GLY A 399 1.15 -25.70 28.44
CA GLY A 399 1.70 -24.84 29.51
C GLY A 399 1.20 -23.38 29.48
N GLY A 400 1.87 -22.47 30.19
CA GLY A 400 1.49 -21.05 30.18
C GLY A 400 1.41 -20.45 28.76
N ARG A 401 0.64 -19.36 28.59
CA ARG A 401 0.48 -18.69 27.28
C ARG A 401 1.83 -18.13 26.78
N LEU A 402 2.16 -18.38 25.52
CA LEU A 402 3.25 -17.70 24.84
C LEU A 402 2.89 -16.23 24.61
N LEU A 403 3.91 -15.38 24.69
CA LEU A 403 3.85 -14.02 24.19
C LEU A 403 3.85 -14.03 22.65
N THR A 404 3.55 -12.89 22.04
CA THR A 404 3.56 -12.75 20.58
C THR A 404 4.99 -12.45 20.11
N PRO A 405 5.62 -13.31 19.30
CA PRO A 405 6.90 -13.00 18.69
C PRO A 405 6.76 -11.85 17.69
N THR A 406 7.68 -10.89 17.78
CA THR A 406 7.74 -9.71 16.92
C THR A 406 9.17 -9.53 16.42
N VAL A 407 9.34 -9.18 15.14
CA VAL A 407 10.63 -8.91 14.51
C VAL A 407 10.53 -7.56 13.79
N ASP A 408 11.50 -6.68 14.02
CA ASP A 408 11.61 -5.42 13.27
C ASP A 408 12.54 -5.63 12.06
N PHE A 409 11.96 -5.59 10.86
CA PHE A 409 12.68 -5.78 9.60
C PHE A 409 13.38 -4.51 9.08
N ALA A 410 13.23 -3.37 9.75
CA ALA A 410 14.07 -2.20 9.49
C ALA A 410 15.45 -2.30 10.15
N ALA A 411 15.64 -3.23 11.10
CA ALA A 411 16.91 -3.43 11.76
C ALA A 411 17.93 -4.12 10.83
N GLU A 412 19.19 -3.68 10.87
CA GLU A 412 20.29 -4.32 10.11
C GLU A 412 20.44 -5.81 10.46
N ASN A 413 20.19 -6.17 11.73
CA ASN A 413 20.18 -7.53 12.23
C ASN A 413 18.85 -7.81 12.96
N PRO A 414 17.80 -8.25 12.24
CA PRO A 414 16.49 -8.50 12.83
C PRO A 414 16.56 -9.58 13.92
N THR A 415 15.96 -9.30 15.07
CA THR A 415 15.89 -10.23 16.21
C THR A 415 14.46 -10.35 16.73
N VAL A 416 14.16 -11.44 17.41
CA VAL A 416 12.83 -11.68 17.99
C VAL A 416 12.70 -10.99 19.34
N THR A 417 11.65 -10.20 19.49
CA THR A 417 11.15 -9.71 20.78
C THR A 417 9.78 -10.34 21.06
N TRP A 418 9.58 -10.84 22.27
CA TRP A 418 8.32 -11.44 22.69
C TRP A 418 7.48 -10.40 23.45
N LYS A 419 6.33 -10.01 22.89
CA LYS A 419 5.45 -8.93 23.40
C LYS A 419 4.11 -9.47 23.90
N LYS A 420 3.49 -8.76 24.85
CA LYS A 420 2.19 -9.14 25.42
C LYS A 420 1.03 -8.95 24.46
#